data_AF-A0A839QAU6-F1
#
_entry.id   AF-A0A839QAU6-F1
#
_cell.length_a   1.000
_cell.length_b   1.000
_cell.length_c   1.000
_cell.angle_alpha   90.00
_cell.angle_beta   90.00
_cell.angle_gamma   90.00
#
_symmetry.space_group_name_H-M   'P 1'
#
loop_
_entity.id
_entity.type
_entity.pdbx_description
1 polymer ?
#
loop_
_entity_poly.entity_id
_entity_poly.type
_entity_poly.pdbx_seq_one_letter_code
_entity_poly.pdbx_strand_id
1 'polypeptide(L)'
;MRTLIDFDSAPVFAVPTRHGVREGVLLDGPQGWGEFSPPADADDALAARWLTAAMEPSTVGWPDAVRGRVAVADPAARAVVSVVDVDAAVTRIDGLGTAVDLVELVCADAGDVAAVRRRVDVPVGVDVELLESDPHCADVAVLRCGALGGVRRALRRFERLGMPAVVHFTGTTSIGLAADVALAAALPDLPFACGPAPEWLPEGDVVSAARTLVPAQGYLPAAPMPAAPDPVKLAQFAVSDPQAVARWRAWLHRAAALL
;
A
#
# COMPACT_ATOMS: atom_id res chain seq x y z
N MET A 1 6.64 -10.50 26.18
CA MET A 1 7.52 -10.56 24.99
C MET A 1 8.14 -9.17 24.86
N ARG A 2 9.37 -8.92 25.36
CA ARG A 2 10.05 -7.64 25.12
C ARG A 2 10.27 -7.55 23.61
N THR A 3 9.63 -6.59 22.97
CA THR A 3 9.55 -6.44 21.51
C THR A 3 10.94 -6.21 20.92
N LEU A 4 11.24 -6.88 19.81
CA LEU A 4 12.50 -6.73 19.05
C LEU A 4 12.69 -5.34 18.42
N ILE A 5 11.72 -4.43 18.63
CA ILE A 5 11.65 -3.08 18.06
C ILE A 5 11.44 -2.12 19.23
N ASP A 6 12.24 -1.05 19.26
CA ASP A 6 12.08 0.06 20.19
C ASP A 6 11.16 1.14 19.60
N PHE A 7 9.90 1.15 20.05
CA PHE A 7 8.91 2.14 19.63
C PHE A 7 9.16 3.53 20.22
N ASP A 8 9.85 3.63 21.35
CA ASP A 8 10.10 4.89 22.03
C ASP A 8 11.29 5.65 21.45
N SER A 9 12.17 4.99 20.69
CA SER A 9 13.23 5.63 19.92
C SER A 9 12.97 5.69 18.42
N ALA A 10 11.90 5.05 17.93
CA ALA A 10 11.59 4.97 16.51
C ALA A 10 11.46 6.39 15.89
N PRO A 11 12.19 6.69 14.81
CA PRO A 11 12.17 8.01 14.21
C PRO A 11 10.84 8.29 13.51
N VAL A 12 10.29 9.46 13.79
CA VAL A 12 9.12 10.01 13.09
C VAL A 12 9.63 10.87 11.95
N PHE A 13 9.14 10.63 10.74
CA PHE A 13 9.51 11.40 9.55
C PHE A 13 8.33 12.21 9.01
N ALA A 14 8.67 13.26 8.27
CA ALA A 14 7.74 14.11 7.53
C ALA A 14 8.42 14.51 6.20
N VAL A 15 7.94 13.93 5.09
CA VAL A 15 8.41 14.24 3.73
C VAL A 15 7.40 15.16 3.05
N PRO A 16 7.77 16.39 2.67
CA PRO A 16 6.90 17.26 1.87
C PRO A 16 6.62 16.66 0.50
N THR A 17 5.38 16.76 0.05
CA THR A 17 4.93 16.35 -1.28
C THR A 17 4.08 17.46 -1.90
N ARG A 18 3.83 17.40 -3.20
CA ARG A 18 2.92 18.33 -3.90
C ARG A 18 1.48 18.35 -3.34
N HIS A 19 1.06 17.33 -2.60
CA HIS A 19 -0.29 17.17 -2.06
C HIS A 19 -0.37 17.31 -0.54
N GLY A 20 0.72 17.74 0.13
CA GLY A 20 0.80 17.83 1.58
C GLY A 20 2.01 17.08 2.12
N VAL A 21 2.00 16.75 3.41
CA VAL A 21 3.13 16.07 4.07
C VAL A 21 2.82 14.59 4.20
N ARG A 22 3.78 13.74 3.80
CA ARG A 22 3.75 12.31 4.11
C ARG A 22 4.50 12.07 5.43
N GLU A 23 3.77 11.67 6.44
CA GLU A 23 4.32 11.39 7.77
C GLU A 23 4.20 9.91 8.13
N GLY A 24 5.06 9.47 9.05
CA GLY A 24 5.04 8.12 9.58
C GLY A 24 6.16 7.85 10.56
N VAL A 25 6.27 6.59 10.98
CA VAL A 25 7.31 6.09 11.87
C VAL A 25 8.10 4.99 11.18
N LEU A 26 9.43 5.04 11.23
CA LEU A 26 10.28 3.95 10.73
C LEU A 26 10.61 2.99 11.88
N LEU A 27 10.41 1.70 11.64
CA LEU A 27 10.62 0.65 12.64
C LEU A 27 11.88 -0.14 12.31
N ASP A 28 12.91 0.04 13.13
CA ASP A 28 14.15 -0.74 13.08
C ASP A 28 13.98 -2.04 13.85
N GLY A 29 14.36 -3.16 13.23
CA GLY A 29 14.34 -4.47 13.85
C GLY A 29 15.45 -5.37 13.31
N PRO A 30 15.60 -6.57 13.88
CA PRO A 30 16.74 -7.45 13.60
C PRO A 30 16.85 -7.92 12.14
N GLN A 31 15.78 -7.84 11.35
CA GLN A 31 15.77 -8.21 9.92
C GLN A 31 15.78 -6.99 8.99
N GLY A 32 15.66 -5.78 9.51
CA GLY A 32 15.68 -4.56 8.70
C GLY A 32 14.65 -3.54 9.14
N TRP A 33 14.15 -2.77 8.17
CA TRP A 33 13.30 -1.61 8.40
C TRP A 33 11.89 -1.82 7.89
N GLY A 34 10.94 -1.13 8.49
CA GLY A 34 9.55 -1.07 8.05
C GLY A 34 8.96 0.31 8.29
N GLU A 35 7.83 0.59 7.66
CA GLU A 35 7.17 1.90 7.73
C GLU A 35 5.76 1.76 8.31
N PHE A 36 5.51 2.42 9.45
CA PHE A 36 4.19 2.60 10.02
C PHE A 36 3.65 3.98 9.62
N SER A 37 2.72 4.01 8.67
CA SER A 37 2.12 5.25 8.15
C SER A 37 0.66 5.04 7.71
N PRO A 38 -0.23 4.61 8.63
CA PRO A 38 -1.65 4.41 8.32
C PRO A 38 -2.33 5.70 7.80
N PRO A 39 -3.45 5.59 7.06
CA PRO A 39 -4.28 6.73 6.68
C PRO A 39 -4.70 7.55 7.91
N ALA A 40 -4.85 8.87 7.74
CA ALA A 40 -5.11 9.78 8.86
C ALA A 40 -6.44 9.52 9.59
N ASP A 41 -7.40 8.90 8.91
CA ASP A 41 -8.73 8.52 9.41
C ASP A 41 -8.78 7.06 9.90
N ALA A 42 -7.67 6.33 9.89
CA ALA A 42 -7.62 4.96 10.37
C ALA A 42 -7.94 4.86 11.87
N ASP A 43 -8.85 3.96 12.23
CA ASP A 43 -9.05 3.56 13.62
C ASP A 43 -7.85 2.76 14.16
N ASP A 44 -7.85 2.48 15.47
CA ASP A 44 -6.74 1.76 16.09
C ASP A 44 -6.62 0.32 15.54
N ALA A 45 -7.71 -0.31 15.08
CA ALA A 45 -7.70 -1.65 14.51
C ALA A 45 -7.05 -1.70 13.12
N LEU A 46 -7.35 -0.74 12.24
CA LEU A 46 -6.67 -0.57 10.96
C LEU A 46 -5.21 -0.18 11.19
N ALA A 47 -4.92 0.72 12.14
CA ALA A 47 -3.55 1.06 12.51
C ALA A 47 -2.76 -0.18 13.00
N ALA A 48 -3.38 -1.08 13.76
CA ALA A 48 -2.75 -2.35 14.18
C ALA A 48 -2.39 -3.25 12.98
N ARG A 49 -3.21 -3.26 11.91
CA ARG A 49 -2.86 -3.94 10.65
C ARG A 49 -1.62 -3.30 10.03
N TRP A 50 -1.61 -1.98 9.88
CA TRP A 50 -0.44 -1.25 9.38
C TRP A 50 0.82 -1.48 10.21
N LEU A 51 0.70 -1.56 11.54
CA LEU A 51 1.82 -1.92 12.41
C LEU A 51 2.30 -3.34 12.17
N THR A 52 1.40 -4.31 12.02
CA THR A 52 1.78 -5.68 11.64
C THR A 52 2.55 -5.70 10.32
N ALA A 53 2.09 -4.95 9.32
CA ALA A 53 2.74 -4.83 8.02
C ALA A 53 4.15 -4.23 8.14
N ALA A 54 4.30 -3.19 8.96
CA ALA A 54 5.58 -2.53 9.22
C ALA A 54 6.57 -3.43 9.98
N MET A 55 6.09 -4.24 10.93
CA MET A 55 6.93 -5.14 11.72
C MET A 55 7.43 -6.34 10.91
N GLU A 56 6.70 -6.77 9.88
CA GLU A 56 7.04 -7.96 9.09
C GLU A 56 8.44 -7.90 8.46
N PRO A 57 8.81 -6.88 7.65
CA PRO A 57 10.17 -6.76 7.13
C PRO A 57 11.21 -6.51 8.23
N SER A 58 10.84 -5.86 9.33
CA SER A 58 11.77 -5.55 10.43
C SER A 58 12.12 -6.76 11.30
N THR A 59 11.29 -7.81 11.33
CA THR A 59 11.45 -8.91 12.30
C THR A 59 11.51 -10.31 11.69
N VAL A 60 10.87 -10.54 10.54
CA VAL A 60 10.78 -11.87 9.92
C VAL A 60 11.25 -11.86 8.46
N GLY A 61 11.12 -10.73 7.76
CA GLY A 61 11.29 -10.63 6.31
C GLY A 61 10.05 -11.13 5.56
N TRP A 62 10.01 -10.97 4.24
CA TRP A 62 8.89 -11.39 3.41
C TRP A 62 9.02 -12.84 2.92
N PRO A 63 7.95 -13.47 2.42
CA PRO A 63 8.03 -14.68 1.61
C PRO A 63 8.91 -14.48 0.37
N ASP A 64 9.46 -15.57 -0.15
CA ASP A 64 10.26 -15.54 -1.37
C ASP A 64 9.45 -15.01 -2.55
N ALA A 65 10.06 -14.09 -3.30
CA ALA A 65 9.49 -13.58 -4.53
C ALA A 65 9.56 -14.64 -5.63
N VAL A 66 8.49 -14.80 -6.41
CA VAL A 66 8.47 -15.66 -7.60
C VAL A 66 8.90 -14.90 -8.86
N ARG A 67 9.12 -13.57 -8.75
CA ARG A 67 9.63 -12.70 -9.82
C ARG A 67 10.54 -11.60 -9.27
N GLY A 68 11.57 -11.24 -10.05
CA GLY A 68 12.57 -10.22 -9.64
C GLY A 68 12.17 -8.76 -9.88
N ARG A 69 11.05 -8.51 -10.58
CA ARG A 69 10.49 -7.18 -10.81
C ARG A 69 8.98 -7.27 -11.00
N VAL A 70 8.28 -6.17 -10.71
CA VAL A 70 6.82 -6.05 -10.87
C VAL A 70 6.50 -4.92 -11.82
N ALA A 71 5.51 -5.13 -12.70
CA ALA A 71 5.01 -4.09 -13.59
C ALA A 71 4.23 -3.06 -12.77
N VAL A 72 4.38 -1.78 -13.10
CA VAL A 72 3.74 -0.65 -12.42
C VAL A 72 2.99 0.17 -13.45
N ALA A 73 1.72 0.45 -13.18
CA ALA A 73 0.89 1.23 -14.07
C ALA A 73 1.39 2.69 -14.16
N ASP A 74 1.27 3.27 -15.35
CA ASP A 74 1.27 4.72 -15.48
C ASP A 74 0.07 5.29 -14.68
N PRO A 75 0.27 6.32 -13.82
CA PRO A 75 -0.84 6.98 -13.14
C PRO A 75 -2.00 7.36 -14.05
N ALA A 76 -1.73 7.74 -15.31
CA ALA A 76 -2.76 8.09 -16.28
C ALA A 76 -3.56 6.88 -16.80
N ALA A 77 -3.01 5.67 -16.70
CA ALA A 77 -3.63 4.43 -17.18
C ALA A 77 -4.43 3.69 -16.08
N ARG A 78 -4.17 3.97 -14.79
CA ARG A 78 -4.93 3.37 -13.68
C ARG A 78 -6.12 4.26 -13.31
N ALA A 79 -7.31 3.86 -13.72
CA ALA A 79 -8.53 4.58 -13.38
C ALA A 79 -9.10 4.13 -12.03
N VAL A 80 -9.34 5.11 -11.16
CA VAL A 80 -10.09 4.94 -9.90
C VAL A 80 -11.37 5.77 -9.98
N VAL A 81 -12.52 5.14 -9.74
CA VAL A 81 -13.85 5.76 -9.85
C VAL A 81 -14.63 5.57 -8.56
N SER A 82 -15.00 6.68 -7.91
CA SER A 82 -15.92 6.64 -6.78
C SER A 82 -17.35 6.43 -7.25
N VAL A 83 -18.04 5.45 -6.67
CA VAL A 83 -19.43 5.13 -6.98
C VAL A 83 -20.33 5.72 -5.92
N VAL A 84 -20.90 6.88 -6.24
CA VAL A 84 -21.98 7.53 -5.47
C VAL A 84 -23.32 7.35 -6.18
N ASP A 85 -23.28 7.23 -7.51
CA ASP A 85 -24.40 6.95 -8.39
C ASP A 85 -23.91 6.01 -9.50
N VAL A 86 -24.67 4.93 -9.75
CA VAL A 86 -24.29 3.88 -10.70
C VAL A 86 -24.26 4.40 -12.13
N ASP A 87 -25.24 5.22 -12.54
CA ASP A 87 -25.34 5.72 -13.91
C ASP A 87 -24.18 6.69 -14.23
N ALA A 88 -23.85 7.57 -13.29
CA ALA A 88 -22.71 8.48 -13.40
C ALA A 88 -21.38 7.73 -13.44
N ALA A 89 -21.22 6.67 -12.64
CA ALA A 89 -20.02 5.83 -12.65
C ALA A 89 -19.84 5.12 -14.01
N VAL A 90 -20.90 4.51 -14.54
CA VAL A 90 -20.89 3.85 -15.86
C VAL A 90 -20.51 4.86 -16.95
N THR A 91 -21.17 6.02 -16.98
CA THR A 91 -20.88 7.08 -17.96
C THR A 91 -19.42 7.53 -17.89
N ARG A 92 -18.86 7.66 -16.67
CA ARG A 92 -17.46 8.01 -16.46
C ARG A 92 -16.53 6.93 -17.00
N ILE A 93 -16.84 5.66 -16.75
CA ILE A 93 -16.03 4.52 -17.19
C ILE A 93 -16.03 4.41 -18.70
N ASP A 94 -17.19 4.52 -19.35
CA ASP A 94 -17.30 4.50 -20.81
C ASP A 94 -16.49 5.64 -21.46
N GLY A 95 -16.45 6.80 -20.80
CA GLY A 95 -15.67 7.96 -21.23
C GLY A 95 -14.14 7.77 -21.17
N LEU A 96 -13.62 6.78 -20.43
CA LEU A 96 -12.19 6.46 -20.38
C LEU A 96 -11.70 5.78 -21.66
N GLY A 97 -12.61 5.14 -22.41
CA GLY A 97 -12.31 4.39 -23.62
C GLY A 97 -11.45 3.15 -23.38
N THR A 98 -10.82 2.64 -24.44
CA THR A 98 -10.08 1.36 -24.43
C THR A 98 -8.65 1.47 -23.91
N ALA A 99 -8.23 2.64 -23.40
CA ALA A 99 -6.88 2.85 -22.88
C ALA A 99 -6.67 2.25 -21.47
N VAL A 100 -7.76 1.92 -20.78
CA VAL A 100 -7.74 1.38 -19.42
C VAL A 100 -8.00 -0.12 -19.45
N ASP A 101 -7.14 -0.89 -18.79
CA ASP A 101 -7.22 -2.36 -18.73
C ASP A 101 -7.99 -2.89 -17.51
N LEU A 102 -8.18 -2.05 -16.50
CA LEU A 102 -8.85 -2.34 -15.24
C LEU A 102 -9.26 -1.02 -14.57
N VAL A 103 -10.53 -0.93 -14.17
CA VAL A 103 -11.05 0.17 -13.36
C VAL A 103 -11.19 -0.29 -11.92
N GLU A 104 -10.64 0.49 -11.00
CA GLU A 104 -10.88 0.30 -9.57
C GLU A 104 -12.09 1.14 -9.12
N LEU A 105 -13.06 0.50 -8.47
CA LEU A 105 -14.21 1.18 -7.88
C LEU A 105 -14.02 1.40 -6.39
N VAL A 106 -14.28 2.62 -5.95
CA VAL A 106 -14.40 2.98 -4.54
C VAL A 106 -15.87 3.14 -4.22
N CYS A 107 -16.44 2.19 -3.50
CA CYS A 107 -17.87 2.12 -3.23
C CYS A 107 -18.12 1.60 -1.80
N ALA A 108 -19.23 2.04 -1.20
CA ALA A 108 -19.65 1.55 0.10
C ALA A 108 -20.47 0.24 0.03
N ASP A 109 -21.10 -0.04 -1.11
CA ASP A 109 -22.04 -1.15 -1.30
C ASP A 109 -21.60 -2.07 -2.44
N ALA A 110 -21.58 -3.38 -2.18
CA ALA A 110 -21.20 -4.36 -3.19
C ALA A 110 -22.26 -4.51 -4.29
N GLY A 111 -23.53 -4.22 -4.02
CA GLY A 111 -24.61 -4.22 -4.99
C GLY A 111 -24.44 -3.14 -6.06
N ASP A 112 -24.01 -1.94 -5.67
CA ASP A 112 -23.67 -0.85 -6.60
C ASP A 112 -22.48 -1.22 -7.49
N VAL A 113 -21.44 -1.83 -6.93
CA VAL A 113 -20.31 -2.38 -7.71
C VAL A 113 -20.80 -3.41 -8.72
N ALA A 114 -21.62 -4.36 -8.28
CA ALA A 114 -22.18 -5.38 -9.16
C ALA A 114 -23.07 -4.76 -10.26
N ALA A 115 -23.78 -3.67 -9.97
CA ALA A 115 -24.59 -2.94 -10.93
C ALA A 115 -23.75 -2.23 -11.99
N VAL A 116 -22.65 -1.58 -11.59
CA VAL A 116 -21.67 -0.99 -12.52
C VAL A 116 -21.02 -2.08 -13.37
N ARG A 117 -20.51 -3.14 -12.74
CA ARG A 117 -19.83 -4.27 -13.41
C ARG A 117 -20.67 -4.90 -14.51
N ARG A 118 -21.99 -5.03 -14.33
CA ARG A 118 -22.88 -5.60 -15.36
C ARG A 118 -23.07 -4.70 -16.59
N ARG A 119 -22.61 -3.46 -16.56
CA ARG A 119 -22.89 -2.42 -17.55
C ARG A 119 -21.63 -1.87 -18.24
N VAL A 120 -20.45 -2.35 -17.87
CA VAL A 120 -19.17 -1.94 -18.46
C VAL A 120 -18.40 -3.15 -18.95
N ASP A 121 -17.63 -2.99 -20.03
CA ASP A 121 -16.85 -4.09 -20.61
C ASP A 121 -15.45 -4.22 -19.98
N VAL A 122 -14.95 -3.16 -19.34
CA VAL A 122 -13.64 -3.17 -18.66
C VAL A 122 -13.73 -3.94 -17.33
N PRO A 123 -12.72 -4.77 -16.98
CA PRO A 123 -12.67 -5.43 -15.68
C PRO A 123 -12.83 -4.45 -14.52
N VAL A 124 -13.64 -4.85 -13.54
CA VAL A 124 -13.90 -4.07 -12.33
C VAL A 124 -13.12 -4.66 -11.15
N GLY A 125 -12.28 -3.84 -10.52
CA GLY A 125 -11.57 -4.16 -9.29
C GLY A 125 -12.13 -3.41 -8.09
N VAL A 126 -12.11 -4.03 -6.91
CA VAL A 126 -12.50 -3.39 -5.64
C VAL A 126 -11.57 -3.79 -4.51
N ASP A 127 -11.54 -2.99 -3.45
CA ASP A 127 -10.85 -3.41 -2.22
C ASP A 127 -11.40 -4.75 -1.72
N VAL A 128 -10.48 -5.62 -1.32
CA VAL A 128 -10.77 -6.95 -0.83
C VAL A 128 -11.69 -6.98 0.41
N GLU A 129 -11.78 -5.89 1.17
CA GLU A 129 -12.74 -5.75 2.27
C GLU A 129 -14.19 -5.77 1.74
N LEU A 130 -14.48 -5.14 0.59
CA LEU A 130 -15.82 -5.12 -0.01
C LEU A 130 -16.28 -6.50 -0.50
N LEU A 131 -15.32 -7.37 -0.84
CA LEU A 131 -15.60 -8.75 -1.26
C LEU A 131 -16.08 -9.66 -0.12
N GLU A 132 -16.04 -9.22 1.13
CA GLU A 132 -16.55 -10.01 2.26
C GLU A 132 -18.07 -10.13 2.25
N SER A 133 -18.78 -9.11 1.76
CA SER A 133 -20.24 -9.12 1.66
C SER A 133 -20.71 -9.85 0.40
N ASP A 134 -20.02 -9.67 -0.72
CA ASP A 134 -20.28 -10.36 -1.99
C ASP A 134 -18.99 -10.56 -2.80
N PRO A 135 -18.40 -11.77 -2.81
CA PRO A 135 -17.23 -12.08 -3.63
C PRO A 135 -17.44 -11.96 -5.15
N HIS A 136 -18.69 -11.91 -5.61
CA HIS A 136 -19.04 -11.89 -7.04
C HIS A 136 -19.32 -10.49 -7.59
N CYS A 137 -19.23 -9.45 -6.75
CA CYS A 137 -19.51 -8.08 -7.18
C CYS A 137 -18.45 -7.51 -8.12
N ALA A 138 -17.23 -8.05 -8.13
CA ALA A 138 -16.09 -7.57 -8.91
C ALA A 138 -15.37 -8.71 -9.66
N ASP A 139 -14.51 -8.34 -10.62
CA ASP A 139 -13.67 -9.27 -11.38
C ASP A 139 -12.27 -9.45 -10.76
N VAL A 140 -11.78 -8.43 -10.04
CA VAL A 140 -10.42 -8.38 -9.51
C VAL A 140 -10.42 -7.91 -8.04
N ALA A 141 -9.67 -8.60 -7.19
CA ALA A 141 -9.41 -8.14 -5.82
C ALA A 141 -8.24 -7.14 -5.80
N VAL A 142 -8.46 -5.97 -5.21
CA VAL A 142 -7.41 -4.98 -4.96
C VAL A 142 -6.83 -5.22 -3.57
N LEU A 143 -5.54 -5.52 -3.53
CA LEU A 143 -4.79 -5.81 -2.32
C LEU A 143 -3.95 -4.60 -1.92
N ARG A 144 -4.00 -4.22 -0.65
CA ARG A 144 -3.21 -3.16 -0.03
C ARG A 144 -2.41 -3.74 1.13
N CYS A 145 -1.09 -3.77 1.03
CA CYS A 145 -0.26 -4.51 1.98
C CYS A 145 -0.43 -4.00 3.42
N GLY A 146 -0.38 -2.67 3.61
CA GLY A 146 -0.58 -2.03 4.92
C GLY A 146 -1.93 -2.37 5.55
N ALA A 147 -3.02 -2.17 4.80
CA ALA A 147 -4.38 -2.44 5.27
C ALA A 147 -4.64 -3.92 5.57
N LEU A 148 -3.97 -4.84 4.87
CA LEU A 148 -4.11 -6.29 5.10
C LEU A 148 -3.20 -6.83 6.21
N GLY A 149 -2.29 -6.01 6.72
CA GLY A 149 -1.37 -6.39 7.78
C GLY A 149 -0.17 -7.17 7.31
N GLY A 150 0.36 -6.82 6.14
CA GLY A 150 1.61 -7.34 5.61
C GLY A 150 1.42 -8.37 4.50
N VAL A 151 2.53 -8.74 3.89
CA VAL A 151 2.64 -9.61 2.72
C VAL A 151 2.02 -10.97 3.01
N ARG A 152 2.39 -11.64 4.12
CA ARG A 152 1.85 -12.98 4.42
C ARG A 152 0.34 -12.97 4.68
N ARG A 153 -0.18 -11.94 5.35
CA ARG A 153 -1.62 -11.84 5.61
C ARG A 153 -2.38 -11.56 4.31
N ALA A 154 -1.86 -10.69 3.47
CA ALA A 154 -2.41 -10.41 2.15
C ALA A 154 -2.41 -11.65 1.24
N LEU A 155 -1.32 -12.43 1.19
CA LEU A 155 -1.26 -13.68 0.42
C LEU A 155 -2.29 -14.71 0.92
N ARG A 156 -2.41 -14.92 2.24
CA ARG A 156 -3.46 -15.81 2.78
C ARG A 156 -4.87 -15.33 2.44
N ARG A 157 -5.08 -14.02 2.38
CA ARG A 157 -6.37 -13.46 1.96
C ARG A 157 -6.63 -13.74 0.49
N PHE A 158 -5.65 -13.48 -0.38
CA PHE A 158 -5.69 -13.78 -1.81
C PHE A 158 -6.03 -15.26 -2.07
N GLU A 159 -5.33 -16.19 -1.42
CA GLU A 159 -5.55 -17.64 -1.57
C GLU A 159 -7.00 -18.05 -1.27
N ARG A 160 -7.65 -17.41 -0.29
CA ARG A 160 -9.04 -17.70 0.07
C ARG A 160 -10.06 -17.12 -0.90
N LEU A 161 -9.74 -16.03 -1.59
CA LEU A 161 -10.67 -15.40 -2.55
C LEU A 161 -10.81 -16.25 -3.81
N GLY A 162 -9.72 -16.89 -4.25
CA GLY A 162 -9.73 -17.73 -5.45
C GLY A 162 -10.04 -16.96 -6.74
N MET A 163 -9.71 -15.66 -6.79
CA MET A 163 -9.97 -14.79 -7.94
C MET A 163 -8.71 -13.97 -8.31
N PRO A 164 -8.65 -13.39 -9.53
CA PRO A 164 -7.55 -12.50 -9.91
C PRO A 164 -7.36 -11.36 -8.94
N ALA A 165 -6.11 -10.92 -8.75
CA ALA A 165 -5.80 -9.80 -7.87
C ALA A 165 -4.77 -8.85 -8.48
N VAL A 166 -4.79 -7.62 -7.98
CA VAL A 166 -3.78 -6.58 -8.24
C VAL A 166 -3.34 -5.98 -6.91
N VAL A 167 -2.08 -5.53 -6.83
CA VAL A 167 -1.58 -4.80 -5.67
C VAL A 167 -1.65 -3.30 -5.95
N HIS A 168 -2.33 -2.57 -5.07
CA HIS A 168 -2.38 -1.11 -5.10
C HIS A 168 -1.34 -0.55 -4.12
N PHE A 169 -0.47 0.33 -4.61
CA PHE A 169 0.60 0.92 -3.81
C PHE A 169 0.09 2.08 -2.96
N THR A 170 0.35 2.04 -1.66
CA THR A 170 -0.39 2.84 -0.67
C THR A 170 0.19 4.24 -0.38
N GLY A 171 1.02 4.78 -1.29
CA GLY A 171 1.52 6.15 -1.15
C GLY A 171 2.57 6.34 -0.04
N THR A 172 3.34 5.30 0.26
CA THR A 172 4.38 5.25 1.31
C THR A 172 5.75 5.72 0.80
N THR A 173 6.75 5.81 1.68
CA THR A 173 8.15 6.02 1.25
C THR A 173 8.69 4.76 0.56
N SER A 174 9.93 4.78 0.06
CA SER A 174 10.53 3.57 -0.52
C SER A 174 10.63 2.39 0.46
N ILE A 175 10.60 2.63 1.78
CA ILE A 175 10.60 1.56 2.78
C ILE A 175 9.25 0.85 2.80
N GLY A 176 8.14 1.59 2.91
CA GLY A 176 6.80 1.01 2.85
C GLY A 176 6.45 0.44 1.48
N LEU A 177 6.83 1.13 0.39
CA LEU A 177 6.56 0.69 -0.98
C LEU A 177 7.24 -0.65 -1.30
N ALA A 178 8.39 -0.92 -0.69
CA ALA A 178 9.05 -2.20 -0.84
C ALA A 178 8.18 -3.38 -0.35
N ALA A 179 7.33 -3.18 0.66
CA ALA A 179 6.38 -4.20 1.12
C ALA A 179 5.23 -4.44 0.13
N ASP A 180 4.73 -3.38 -0.50
CA ASP A 180 3.74 -3.51 -1.58
C ASP A 180 4.35 -4.23 -2.80
N VAL A 181 5.59 -3.90 -3.16
CA VAL A 181 6.34 -4.58 -4.23
C VAL A 181 6.60 -6.05 -3.88
N ALA A 182 6.94 -6.36 -2.63
CA ALA A 182 7.16 -7.73 -2.18
C ALA A 182 5.88 -8.57 -2.24
N LEU A 183 4.73 -8.01 -1.86
CA LEU A 183 3.43 -8.66 -2.04
C LEU A 183 3.17 -8.99 -3.51
N ALA A 184 3.33 -8.00 -4.39
CA ALA A 184 3.17 -8.20 -5.82
C ALA A 184 4.14 -9.27 -6.36
N ALA A 185 5.40 -9.24 -5.91
CA ALA A 185 6.41 -10.18 -6.36
C ALA A 185 6.20 -11.62 -5.87
N ALA A 186 5.43 -11.82 -4.80
CA ALA A 186 5.11 -13.12 -4.22
C ALA A 186 3.81 -13.75 -4.75
N LEU A 187 2.91 -12.98 -5.36
CA LEU A 187 1.68 -13.52 -5.97
C LEU A 187 2.01 -14.49 -7.12
N PRO A 188 1.29 -15.60 -7.32
CA PRO A 188 1.57 -16.53 -8.41
C PRO A 188 1.38 -15.87 -9.79
N ASP A 189 0.30 -15.09 -9.94
CA ASP A 189 -0.05 -14.38 -11.16
C ASP A 189 -0.30 -12.90 -10.89
N LEU A 190 0.06 -12.05 -11.86
CA LEU A 190 -0.20 -10.61 -11.86
C LEU A 190 -0.72 -10.22 -13.25
N PRO A 191 -2.03 -10.39 -13.53
CA PRO A 191 -2.59 -10.12 -14.85
C PRO A 191 -2.62 -8.63 -15.21
N PHE A 192 -2.56 -7.75 -14.20
CA PHE A 192 -2.53 -6.30 -14.36
C PHE A 192 -1.26 -5.71 -13.75
N ALA A 193 -0.81 -4.56 -14.28
CA ALA A 193 0.24 -3.80 -13.64
C ALA A 193 -0.20 -3.35 -12.23
N CYS A 194 0.72 -3.30 -11.28
CA CYS A 194 0.43 -2.81 -9.94
C CYS A 194 0.04 -1.33 -9.96
N GLY A 195 -0.55 -0.84 -8.88
CA GLY A 195 -0.87 0.59 -8.72
C GLY A 195 0.36 1.48 -8.93
N PRO A 196 0.17 2.75 -9.29
CA PRO A 196 1.29 3.66 -9.58
C PRO A 196 2.18 3.85 -8.36
N ALA A 197 3.49 3.95 -8.58
CA ALA A 197 4.40 4.39 -7.53
C ALA A 197 4.14 5.86 -7.17
N PRO A 198 4.37 6.28 -5.92
CA PRO A 198 4.18 7.67 -5.52
C PRO A 198 5.09 8.61 -6.32
N GLU A 199 4.49 9.54 -7.06
CA GLU A 199 5.21 10.46 -7.96
C GLU A 199 6.14 11.45 -7.23
N TRP A 200 5.97 11.62 -5.92
CA TRP A 200 6.79 12.52 -5.09
C TRP A 200 8.11 11.90 -4.62
N LEU A 201 8.31 10.58 -4.75
CA LEU A 201 9.53 9.90 -4.29
C LEU A 201 10.83 10.47 -4.87
N PRO A 202 10.92 10.89 -6.15
CA PRO A 202 12.12 11.53 -6.69
C PRO A 202 12.46 12.86 -6.02
N GLU A 203 11.46 13.56 -5.47
CA GLU A 203 11.61 14.89 -4.84
C GLU A 203 11.96 14.78 -3.35
N GLY A 204 11.47 13.74 -2.68
CA GLY A 204 11.70 13.51 -1.26
C GLY A 204 11.50 12.05 -0.87
N ASP A 205 12.46 11.49 -0.13
CA ASP A 205 12.41 10.11 0.35
C ASP A 205 13.41 9.95 1.51
N VAL A 206 13.23 8.95 2.37
CA VAL A 206 14.08 8.70 3.55
C VAL A 206 15.28 7.80 3.25
N VAL A 207 15.38 7.25 2.03
CA VAL A 207 16.52 6.44 1.57
C VAL A 207 17.37 7.19 0.52
N SER A 208 18.61 6.75 0.30
CA SER A 208 19.51 7.37 -0.68
C SER A 208 18.88 7.38 -2.09
N ALA A 209 19.27 8.35 -2.94
CA ALA A 209 18.71 8.46 -4.30
C ALA A 209 18.86 7.18 -5.15
N ALA A 210 19.94 6.41 -4.96
CA ALA A 210 20.16 5.14 -5.64
C ALA A 210 19.27 3.99 -5.13
N ARG A 211 18.60 4.18 -3.99
CA ARG A 211 17.71 3.19 -3.34
C ARG A 211 16.25 3.62 -3.37
N THR A 212 15.94 4.84 -3.83
CA THR A 212 14.57 5.30 -4.03
C THR A 212 13.89 4.44 -5.11
N LEU A 213 12.69 3.95 -4.80
CA LEU A 213 11.89 3.10 -5.68
C LEU A 213 11.12 3.93 -6.72
N VAL A 214 11.86 4.40 -7.72
CA VAL A 214 11.29 5.06 -8.92
C VAL A 214 11.12 4.03 -10.04
N PRO A 215 9.93 3.92 -10.66
CA PRO A 215 9.74 3.00 -11.79
C PRO A 215 10.70 3.29 -12.94
N ALA A 216 11.36 2.24 -13.43
CA ALA A 216 12.21 2.31 -14.62
C ALA A 216 11.60 1.40 -15.70
N GLN A 217 11.32 1.97 -16.88
CA GLN A 217 10.66 1.25 -17.99
C GLN A 217 9.32 0.59 -17.59
N GLY A 218 8.59 1.18 -16.64
CA GLY A 218 7.32 0.63 -16.13
C GLY A 218 7.47 -0.51 -15.12
N TYR A 219 8.64 -0.68 -14.50
CA TYR A 219 8.89 -1.72 -13.51
C TYR A 219 9.53 -1.20 -12.23
N LEU A 220 9.25 -1.86 -11.11
CA LEU A 220 10.00 -1.75 -9.85
C LEU A 220 10.71 -3.08 -9.52
N PRO A 221 11.94 -3.03 -8.94
CA PRO A 221 12.67 -4.22 -8.55
C PRO A 221 12.09 -4.84 -7.27
N ALA A 222 11.97 -6.17 -7.24
CA ALA A 222 11.59 -6.92 -6.05
C ALA A 222 12.84 -7.26 -5.23
N ALA A 223 13.19 -6.39 -4.29
CA ALA A 223 14.26 -6.67 -3.33
C ALA A 223 13.77 -7.58 -2.21
N PRO A 224 14.62 -8.46 -1.64
CA PRO A 224 14.23 -9.36 -0.54
C PRO A 224 13.97 -8.63 0.78
N MET A 225 14.39 -7.37 0.89
CA MET A 225 14.19 -6.51 2.05
C MET A 225 14.18 -5.02 1.66
N PRO A 226 13.57 -4.14 2.47
CA PRO A 226 13.65 -2.70 2.27
C PRO A 226 15.08 -2.16 2.34
N ALA A 227 15.32 -1.02 1.69
CA ALA A 227 16.56 -0.27 1.93
C ALA A 227 16.56 0.32 3.34
N ALA A 228 17.72 0.36 3.99
CA ALA A 228 17.87 1.12 5.23
C ALA A 228 17.71 2.63 4.95
N PRO A 229 17.17 3.41 5.90
CA PRO A 229 17.13 4.86 5.82
C PRO A 229 18.54 5.43 5.63
N ASP A 230 18.66 6.45 4.78
CA ASP A 230 19.89 7.21 4.66
C ASP A 230 20.00 8.17 5.87
N PRO A 231 21.08 8.15 6.67
CA PRO A 231 21.16 8.96 7.87
C PRO A 231 21.03 10.46 7.63
N VAL A 232 21.53 10.98 6.50
CA VAL A 232 21.46 12.40 6.15
C VAL A 232 20.03 12.77 5.78
N LYS A 233 19.37 11.96 4.95
CA LYS A 233 17.97 12.20 4.58
C LYS A 233 17.02 12.02 5.77
N LEU A 234 17.26 11.02 6.61
CA LEU A 234 16.46 10.80 7.81
C LEU A 234 16.58 12.00 8.76
N ALA A 235 17.80 12.54 8.98
CA ALA A 235 17.98 13.75 9.76
C ALA A 235 17.28 14.97 9.14
N GLN A 236 17.29 15.08 7.80
CA GLN A 236 16.59 16.15 7.07
C GLN A 236 15.08 16.10 7.24
N PHE A 237 14.48 14.91 7.21
CA PHE A 237 13.03 14.71 7.28
C PHE A 237 12.52 14.33 8.67
N ALA A 238 13.37 14.29 9.69
CA ALA A 238 12.97 13.96 11.05
C ALA A 238 12.04 15.04 11.63
N VAL A 239 10.92 14.59 12.21
CA VAL A 239 10.02 15.47 12.96
C VAL A 239 10.66 15.77 14.32
N SER A 240 10.96 17.04 14.56
CA SER A 240 11.56 17.51 15.82
C SER A 240 10.55 18.10 16.81
N ASP A 241 9.33 18.41 16.38
CA ASP A 241 8.25 18.89 17.25
C ASP A 241 7.87 17.80 18.28
N PRO A 242 8.09 18.01 19.59
CA PRO A 242 7.80 17.00 20.61
C PRO A 242 6.31 16.61 20.65
N GLN A 243 5.40 17.53 20.32
CA GLN A 243 3.97 17.22 20.33
C GLN A 243 3.60 16.28 19.19
N ALA A 244 4.09 16.54 17.97
CA ALA A 244 3.91 15.65 16.83
C ALA A 244 4.51 14.26 17.08
N VAL A 245 5.73 14.20 17.62
CA VAL A 245 6.36 12.92 17.99
C VAL A 245 5.53 12.17 19.03
N ALA A 246 5.04 12.85 20.07
CA ALA A 246 4.21 12.22 21.10
C ALA A 246 2.89 11.69 20.52
N ARG A 247 2.26 12.38 19.57
CA ARG A 247 1.03 11.90 18.89
C ARG A 247 1.29 10.61 18.12
N TRP A 248 2.35 10.57 17.31
CA TRP A 248 2.74 9.39 16.54
C TRP A 248 3.06 8.20 17.45
N ARG A 249 3.82 8.41 18.53
CA ARG A 249 4.13 7.37 19.51
C ARG A 249 2.89 6.86 20.24
N ALA A 250 2.00 7.76 20.66
CA ALA A 250 0.75 7.36 21.31
C ALA A 250 -0.11 6.50 20.38
N TRP A 251 -0.19 6.84 19.09
CA TRP A 251 -0.93 6.04 18.11
C TRP A 251 -0.29 4.68 17.87
N LEU A 252 1.04 4.65 17.70
CA LEU A 252 1.82 3.42 17.57
C LEU A 252 1.59 2.47 18.77
N HIS A 253 1.60 3.01 20.00
CA HIS A 253 1.34 2.24 21.22
C HIS A 253 -0.10 1.74 21.32
N ARG A 254 -1.10 2.53 20.90
CA ARG A 254 -2.50 2.05 20.85
C ARG A 254 -2.67 0.93 19.82
N ALA A 255 -2.07 1.05 18.65
CA ALA A 255 -2.05 0.01 17.63
C ALA A 255 -1.34 -1.26 18.15
N ALA A 256 -0.21 -1.10 18.84
CA ALA A 256 0.55 -2.21 19.41
C ALA A 256 -0.22 -2.96 20.51
N ALA A 257 -1.09 -2.28 21.26
CA ALA A 257 -1.92 -2.89 22.29
C ALA A 257 -2.98 -3.86 21.74
N LEU A 258 -3.20 -3.88 20.42
CA LEU A 258 -4.15 -4.76 19.72
C LEU A 258 -3.49 -5.97 19.04
N LEU A 259 -2.16 -6.13 19.14
CA LEU A 259 -1.38 -7.22 18.54
C LEU A 259 -1.09 -8.35 19.54
#